data_AF-A0A0U2IQI6-F1
#
_entry.id   AF-A0A0U2IQI6-F1
#
_cell.length_a   1.000
_cell.length_b   1.000
_cell.length_c   1.000
_cell.angle_alpha   90.00
_cell.angle_beta   90.00
_cell.angle_gamma   90.00
#
_symmetry.space_group_name_H-M   'P 1'
#
loop_
_entity.id
_entity.type
_entity.pdbx_description
1 polymer ?
#
loop_
_entity_poly.entity_id
_entity_poly.type
_entity_poly.pdbx_seq_one_letter_code
_entity_poly.pdbx_strand_id
1 'polypeptide(L)'
;MRSHEEQRQQNIPQGSSRQRDTVKPEGYAGAPSSSSAQVAPSSREDRDDLLERMLRRENLLLAYKRVVQNGGAPGVDGVTVAELQAYLKTHWETVKAELLAGTYRPSPVRRVEIPKPGGGARLLGIPTVMDRLLQQALLQVMEPIFDPHFSWYSYGFRQGKRAHDAVLQAQRYIQSGLRWVVDMDLEKFFDRVNHDILMARVARRVTDKRVLRLIRAYLNAGAMLGGVCQKTEEGTPQGGPLSPLLANILLDNLDKELTKRGLRFVRYADDCNIFVASKRAGERVMESVTRFVEGKLKLKVNRDKSAVDRPWNRKFLGFSFLSNRNATIRLAPKTISRFKEKVRELTNRSKSASMEERIYRLNRYLMGWLGYFRLASAKNHLTSFDQWIRRRLRMCLWKQWKRVRTRIRELRALGVPEWACFVMANSRRGPWEMSRNTNNALPTSYWEAKGLKSLLSRYLELRQPYGTA
;
A
#
# COMPACT_ATOMS: atom_id res chain seq x y z
N MET A 1 -51.31 -23.39 -56.41
CA MET A 1 -52.29 -22.77 -55.49
C MET A 1 -51.54 -21.61 -54.82
N ARG A 2 -51.71 -20.34 -55.23
CA ARG A 2 -52.86 -19.42 -54.97
C ARG A 2 -53.22 -19.42 -53.47
N SER A 3 -53.23 -18.32 -52.72
CA SER A 3 -53.36 -16.87 -53.03
C SER A 3 -52.27 -16.03 -52.32
N HIS A 4 -51.61 -15.06 -52.96
CA HIS A 4 -52.01 -13.65 -53.17
C HIS A 4 -52.32 -12.85 -51.89
N GLU A 5 -51.49 -11.84 -51.58
CA GLU A 5 -51.93 -10.45 -51.75
C GLU A 5 -50.79 -9.44 -51.97
N GLU A 6 -51.10 -8.44 -52.78
CA GLU A 6 -50.29 -7.33 -53.28
C GLU A 6 -51.22 -6.13 -53.49
N GLN A 7 -50.81 -4.85 -53.51
CA GLN A 7 -49.49 -4.22 -53.56
C GLN A 7 -49.62 -2.77 -53.04
N ARG A 8 -48.51 -2.05 -52.79
CA ARG A 8 -48.20 -0.71 -53.39
C ARG A 8 -47.12 0.10 -52.65
N GLN A 9 -46.17 0.60 -53.44
CA GLN A 9 -45.40 1.82 -53.16
C GLN A 9 -46.10 3.02 -53.81
N GLN A 10 -45.82 4.26 -53.37
CA GLN A 10 -45.13 5.28 -54.20
C GLN A 10 -45.04 6.69 -53.55
N ASN A 11 -43.82 7.22 -53.56
CA ASN A 11 -43.35 8.57 -53.94
C ASN A 11 -43.96 9.90 -53.42
N ILE A 12 -43.02 10.85 -53.33
CA ILE A 12 -43.07 12.27 -52.91
C ILE A 12 -43.52 13.16 -54.11
N PRO A 13 -43.94 14.42 -53.91
CA PRO A 13 -43.07 15.53 -54.30
C PRO A 13 -43.07 16.78 -53.39
N GLN A 14 -42.22 17.75 -53.73
CA GLN A 14 -41.84 18.95 -52.96
C GLN A 14 -42.69 20.21 -53.27
N GLY A 15 -42.58 21.23 -52.40
CA GLY A 15 -42.80 22.66 -52.71
C GLY A 15 -43.55 23.44 -51.62
N SER A 16 -43.37 24.74 -51.41
CA SER A 16 -42.31 25.69 -51.83
C SER A 16 -42.46 27.03 -51.05
N SER A 17 -41.44 27.91 -51.07
CA SER A 17 -41.53 29.37 -50.76
C SER A 17 -41.87 29.79 -49.29
N ARG A 18 -41.46 30.97 -48.77
CA ARG A 18 -40.57 32.06 -49.25
C ARG A 18 -40.04 32.88 -48.05
N GLN A 19 -38.88 33.51 -48.19
CA GLN A 19 -38.39 34.58 -47.28
C GLN A 19 -39.21 35.88 -47.45
N ARG A 20 -39.12 36.77 -46.45
CA ARG A 20 -39.02 38.23 -46.65
C ARG A 20 -38.37 38.92 -45.44
N ASP A 21 -37.76 40.07 -45.71
CA ASP A 21 -36.72 40.67 -44.88
C ASP A 21 -37.19 41.82 -43.95
N THR A 22 -36.33 42.10 -42.96
CA THR A 22 -36.02 43.39 -42.31
C THR A 22 -37.09 44.49 -42.16
N VAL A 23 -37.33 44.92 -40.91
CA VAL A 23 -37.50 46.34 -40.53
C VAL A 23 -36.87 46.57 -39.14
N LYS A 24 -36.05 47.61 -38.98
CA LYS A 24 -35.66 48.21 -37.68
C LYS A 24 -36.69 49.27 -37.27
N PRO A 25 -36.79 49.60 -35.97
CA PRO A 25 -36.83 51.01 -35.59
C PRO A 25 -35.78 51.39 -34.54
N GLU A 26 -35.59 52.70 -34.39
CA GLU A 26 -34.59 53.34 -33.53
C GLU A 26 -35.18 53.78 -32.16
N GLY A 27 -34.28 54.15 -31.25
CA GLY A 27 -34.54 54.25 -29.81
C GLY A 27 -35.35 55.46 -29.30
N TYR A 28 -35.48 55.52 -27.98
CA TYR A 28 -35.58 56.76 -27.19
C TYR A 28 -35.01 56.54 -25.78
N ALA A 29 -34.74 57.63 -25.05
CA ALA A 29 -33.71 57.69 -24.01
C ALA A 29 -34.21 57.69 -22.54
N GLY A 30 -33.33 57.26 -21.63
CA GLY A 30 -33.01 58.00 -20.40
C GLY A 30 -33.78 57.71 -19.10
N ALA A 31 -33.16 56.94 -18.19
CA ALA A 31 -33.07 57.21 -16.73
C ALA A 31 -32.11 56.20 -16.06
N PRO A 32 -31.38 56.56 -14.99
CA PRO A 32 -30.25 55.75 -14.50
C PRO A 32 -30.64 54.74 -13.42
N SER A 33 -29.98 53.57 -13.41
CA SER A 33 -29.87 52.74 -12.20
C SER A 33 -28.42 52.66 -11.74
N SER A 34 -28.17 53.22 -10.56
CA SER A 34 -26.91 53.09 -9.84
C SER A 34 -26.78 51.67 -9.27
N SER A 35 -26.04 50.81 -9.96
CA SER A 35 -25.51 49.59 -9.35
C SER A 35 -24.04 49.48 -9.68
N SER A 36 -23.20 49.72 -8.67
CA SER A 36 -21.77 49.50 -8.72
C SER A 36 -21.52 48.02 -8.99
N ALA A 37 -21.06 47.71 -10.21
CA ALA A 37 -20.72 46.37 -10.61
C ALA A 37 -19.59 45.83 -9.72
N GLN A 38 -19.96 45.07 -8.68
CA GLN A 38 -19.02 44.22 -7.98
C GLN A 38 -18.51 43.19 -8.98
N VAL A 39 -17.29 43.43 -9.47
CA VAL A 39 -16.54 42.45 -10.26
C VAL A 39 -16.27 41.26 -9.35
N ALA A 40 -17.12 40.24 -9.45
CA ALA A 40 -16.87 38.96 -8.81
C ALA A 40 -15.49 38.45 -9.29
N PRO A 41 -14.58 38.07 -8.39
CA PRO A 41 -13.25 37.59 -8.77
C PRO A 41 -13.40 36.42 -9.75
N SER A 42 -12.80 36.55 -10.93
CA SER A 42 -12.97 35.55 -11.98
C SER A 42 -12.34 34.22 -11.56
N SER A 43 -12.99 33.10 -11.89
CA SER A 43 -12.54 31.72 -11.57
C SER A 43 -11.31 31.25 -12.37
N ARG A 44 -10.42 32.19 -12.70
CA ARG A 44 -9.12 32.00 -13.34
C ARG A 44 -7.94 32.22 -12.38
N GLU A 45 -8.08 33.07 -11.36
CA GLU A 45 -6.98 33.35 -10.41
C GLU A 45 -6.71 32.16 -9.47
N ASP A 46 -7.75 31.42 -9.09
CA ASP A 46 -7.74 30.24 -8.20
C ASP A 46 -6.99 29.00 -8.76
N ARG A 47 -6.37 29.09 -9.95
CA ARG A 47 -5.80 27.93 -10.67
C ARG A 47 -4.28 27.84 -10.72
N ASP A 48 -3.57 28.91 -10.39
CA ASP A 48 -2.10 28.92 -10.34
C ASP A 48 -1.55 29.10 -8.91
N ASP A 49 -2.41 29.08 -7.87
CA ASP A 49 -2.07 29.28 -6.45
C ASP A 49 -1.47 28.03 -5.73
N LEU A 50 -1.25 26.93 -6.46
CA LEU A 50 -0.94 25.64 -5.85
C LEU A 50 0.42 25.63 -5.15
N LEU A 51 1.41 26.34 -5.70
CA LEU A 51 2.70 26.53 -5.03
C LEU A 51 2.55 27.38 -3.75
N GLU A 52 1.78 28.46 -3.78
CA GLU A 52 1.52 29.30 -2.60
C GLU A 52 0.86 28.47 -1.51
N ARG A 53 -0.14 27.65 -1.85
CA ARG A 53 -0.78 26.68 -0.93
C ARG A 53 0.20 25.66 -0.37
N MET A 54 1.11 25.14 -1.19
CA MET A 54 2.16 24.23 -0.73
C MET A 54 3.05 24.90 0.32
N LEU A 55 3.38 26.18 0.11
CA LEU A 55 4.27 26.99 0.93
C LEU A 55 3.58 27.68 2.12
N ARG A 56 2.26 27.52 2.32
CA ARG A 56 1.55 28.04 3.50
C ARG A 56 2.12 27.43 4.79
N ARG A 57 2.25 28.26 5.82
CA ARG A 57 2.90 27.90 7.09
C ARG A 57 2.22 26.71 7.77
N GLU A 58 0.89 26.62 7.73
CA GLU A 58 0.12 25.52 8.30
C GLU A 58 0.45 24.19 7.61
N ASN A 59 0.50 24.21 6.27
CA ASN A 59 0.81 23.04 5.44
C ASN A 59 2.24 22.55 5.70
N LEU A 60 3.22 23.47 5.70
CA LEU A 60 4.62 23.14 6.01
C LEU A 60 4.80 22.58 7.43
N LEU A 61 4.06 23.09 8.42
CA LEU A 61 4.08 22.55 9.78
C LEU A 61 3.47 21.14 9.87
N LEU A 62 2.42 20.84 9.10
CA LEU A 62 1.87 19.49 8.99
C LEU A 62 2.86 18.54 8.31
N ALA A 63 3.50 18.98 7.22
CA ALA A 63 4.56 18.24 6.54
C ALA A 63 5.74 17.94 7.47
N TYR A 64 6.21 18.95 8.23
CA TYR A 64 7.28 18.83 9.21
C TYR A 64 6.95 17.77 10.28
N LYS A 65 5.78 17.90 10.93
CA LYS A 65 5.31 16.92 11.93
C LYS A 65 5.29 15.49 11.36
N ARG A 66 4.88 15.33 10.10
CA ARG A 66 4.82 14.03 9.41
C ARG A 66 6.21 13.44 9.13
N VAL A 67 7.15 14.25 8.64
CA VAL A 67 8.54 13.82 8.41
C VAL A 67 9.23 13.45 9.73
N VAL A 68 9.01 14.25 10.79
CA VAL A 68 9.54 13.96 12.13
C VAL A 68 8.97 12.66 12.71
N GLN A 69 7.64 12.47 12.65
CA GLN A 69 6.98 11.26 13.12
C GLN A 69 7.46 9.98 12.38
N ASN A 70 7.82 10.09 11.11
CA ASN A 70 8.30 8.96 10.32
C ASN A 70 9.72 8.49 10.71
N GLY A 71 10.54 9.33 11.35
CA GLY A 71 11.86 8.96 11.85
C GLY A 71 12.83 8.39 10.80
N GLY A 72 12.69 8.78 9.53
CA GLY A 72 13.40 8.17 8.41
C GLY A 72 14.90 8.52 8.37
N ALA A 73 15.74 7.53 8.05
CA ALA A 73 17.19 7.68 7.88
C ALA A 73 17.57 8.85 6.94
N PRO A 74 18.75 9.48 7.11
CA PRO A 74 19.19 10.63 6.33
C PRO A 74 19.36 10.34 4.83
N GLY A 75 19.32 11.40 4.03
CA GLY A 75 19.54 11.40 2.58
C GLY A 75 21.02 11.29 2.21
N VAL A 76 21.41 11.94 1.10
CA VAL A 76 22.81 12.04 0.65
C VAL A 76 23.61 13.10 1.43
N ASP A 77 22.91 14.05 2.01
CA ASP A 77 23.37 15.20 2.78
C ASP A 77 23.76 14.88 4.22
N GLY A 78 23.45 13.67 4.70
CA GLY A 78 23.73 13.23 6.08
C GLY A 78 22.80 13.84 7.15
N VAL A 79 22.19 15.00 6.88
CA VAL A 79 21.27 15.70 7.79
C VAL A 79 20.17 14.77 8.28
N THR A 80 20.01 14.71 9.60
CA THR A 80 19.02 13.86 10.25
C THR A 80 17.69 14.57 10.48
N VAL A 81 16.68 13.80 10.84
CA VAL A 81 15.35 14.32 11.19
C VAL A 81 15.37 15.19 12.46
N ALA A 82 16.33 14.96 13.37
CA ALA A 82 16.49 15.78 14.58
C ALA A 82 17.07 17.18 14.25
N GLU A 83 17.97 17.26 13.27
CA GLU A 83 18.63 18.51 12.86
C GLU A 83 17.76 19.36 11.92
N LEU A 84 16.69 18.79 11.35
CA LEU A 84 15.81 19.44 10.37
C LEU A 84 15.33 20.84 10.81
N GLN A 85 15.01 21.05 12.10
CA GLN A 85 14.57 22.35 12.59
C GLN A 85 15.68 23.41 12.53
N ALA A 86 16.91 23.05 12.89
CA ALA A 86 18.05 23.94 12.80
C ALA A 86 18.41 24.20 11.32
N TYR A 87 18.43 23.15 10.50
CA TYR A 87 18.70 23.23 9.07
C TYR A 87 17.71 24.16 8.35
N LEU A 88 16.41 24.08 8.68
CA LEU A 88 15.38 24.99 8.16
C LEU A 88 15.63 26.45 8.55
N LYS A 89 15.99 26.75 9.80
CA LYS A 89 16.26 28.14 10.24
C LYS A 89 17.34 28.83 9.40
N THR A 90 18.34 28.08 8.92
CA THR A 90 19.45 28.62 8.12
C THR A 90 19.13 28.67 6.62
N HIS A 91 18.45 27.66 6.06
CA HIS A 91 18.33 27.49 4.60
C HIS A 91 16.95 27.82 4.03
N TRP A 92 15.92 28.04 4.87
CA TRP A 92 14.54 28.11 4.41
C TRP A 92 14.25 29.27 3.45
N GLU A 93 14.70 30.49 3.74
CA GLU A 93 14.40 31.64 2.85
C GLU A 93 15.05 31.48 1.47
N THR A 94 16.26 30.92 1.38
CA THR A 94 16.91 30.56 0.11
C THR A 94 16.09 29.53 -0.66
N VAL A 95 15.73 28.40 -0.02
CA VAL A 95 14.93 27.34 -0.65
C VAL A 95 13.55 27.86 -1.10
N LYS A 96 12.91 28.70 -0.30
CA LYS A 96 11.63 29.34 -0.62
C LYS A 96 11.74 30.28 -1.83
N ALA A 97 12.79 31.10 -1.91
CA ALA A 97 13.04 31.95 -3.06
C ALA A 97 13.29 31.13 -4.34
N GLU A 98 14.09 30.08 -4.26
CA GLU A 98 14.36 29.17 -5.39
C GLU A 98 13.10 28.41 -5.86
N LEU A 99 12.21 28.03 -4.94
CA LEU A 99 10.94 27.38 -5.27
C LEU A 99 9.99 28.34 -5.99
N LEU A 100 9.88 29.59 -5.52
CA LEU A 100 9.05 30.63 -6.15
C LEU A 100 9.56 31.02 -7.54
N ALA A 101 10.88 31.16 -7.71
CA ALA A 101 11.52 31.35 -9.02
C ALA A 101 11.42 30.11 -9.93
N GLY A 102 11.25 28.93 -9.34
CA GLY A 102 11.28 27.64 -10.03
C GLY A 102 12.69 27.27 -10.52
N THR A 103 13.72 27.75 -9.83
CA THR A 103 15.14 27.40 -10.04
C THR A 103 15.57 26.23 -9.14
N TYR A 104 14.83 25.94 -8.07
CA TYR A 104 15.12 24.87 -7.10
C TYR A 104 15.43 23.53 -7.77
N ARG A 105 16.55 22.91 -7.37
CA ARG A 105 16.98 21.58 -7.81
C ARG A 105 17.01 20.62 -6.61
N PRO A 106 16.10 19.62 -6.55
CA PRO A 106 16.16 18.56 -5.56
C PRO A 106 17.50 17.83 -5.57
N SER A 107 17.92 17.35 -4.41
CA SER A 107 19.14 16.54 -4.30
C SER A 107 18.93 15.11 -4.83
N PRO A 108 19.98 14.45 -5.35
CA PRO A 108 19.89 13.06 -5.80
C PRO A 108 19.54 12.14 -4.63
N VAL A 109 18.69 11.14 -4.88
CA VAL A 109 18.25 10.24 -3.80
C VAL A 109 19.34 9.23 -3.43
N ARG A 110 19.55 8.97 -2.13
CA ARG A 110 20.51 7.98 -1.67
C ARG A 110 19.98 6.57 -1.95
N ARG A 111 20.69 5.76 -2.74
CA ARG A 111 20.30 4.37 -2.99
C ARG A 111 20.63 3.47 -1.79
N VAL A 112 19.66 2.64 -1.40
CA VAL A 112 19.83 1.60 -0.38
C VAL A 112 19.21 0.30 -0.87
N GLU A 113 19.97 -0.80 -0.81
CA GLU A 113 19.45 -2.13 -1.12
C GLU A 113 18.71 -2.72 0.09
N ILE A 114 17.47 -3.17 -0.11
CA ILE A 114 16.70 -3.91 0.89
C ILE A 114 16.33 -5.28 0.32
N PRO A 115 16.59 -6.40 1.05
CA PRO A 115 16.23 -7.73 0.56
C PRO A 115 14.71 -7.87 0.38
N LYS A 116 14.28 -8.29 -0.81
CA LYS A 116 12.87 -8.59 -1.08
C LYS A 116 12.49 -9.90 -0.39
N PRO A 117 11.32 -9.99 0.28
CA PRO A 117 10.81 -11.23 0.91
C PRO A 117 10.49 -12.42 -0.03
N GLY A 118 11.06 -12.46 -1.23
CA GLY A 118 10.91 -13.53 -2.22
C GLY A 118 12.15 -13.72 -3.10
N GLY A 119 13.30 -13.18 -2.71
CA GLY A 119 14.53 -13.17 -3.53
C GLY A 119 14.76 -11.83 -4.24
N GLY A 120 16.03 -11.48 -4.45
CA GLY A 120 16.47 -10.23 -5.07
C GLY A 120 16.45 -9.00 -4.15
N ALA A 121 17.02 -7.89 -4.62
CA ALA A 121 17.04 -6.61 -3.91
C ALA A 121 15.90 -5.67 -4.36
N ARG A 122 15.48 -4.78 -3.45
CA ARG A 122 14.69 -3.57 -3.72
C ARG A 122 15.62 -2.38 -3.50
N LEU A 123 15.89 -1.63 -4.56
CA LEU A 123 16.54 -0.33 -4.44
C LEU A 123 15.50 0.66 -3.90
N LEU A 124 15.74 1.19 -2.71
CA LEU A 124 15.05 2.40 -2.24
C LEU A 124 15.88 3.61 -2.63
N GLY A 125 15.19 4.69 -2.98
CA GLY A 125 15.77 6.03 -3.12
C GLY A 125 15.31 6.88 -1.94
N ILE A 126 16.21 7.22 -1.03
CA ILE A 126 15.94 8.04 0.15
C ILE A 126 16.31 9.50 -0.16
N PRO A 127 15.34 10.42 -0.29
CA PRO A 127 15.63 11.84 -0.49
C PRO A 127 16.21 12.49 0.78
N THR A 128 16.76 13.70 0.64
CA THR A 128 17.17 14.54 1.79
C THR A 128 15.97 14.85 2.69
N VAL A 129 16.22 15.30 3.91
CA VAL A 129 15.11 15.62 4.83
C VAL A 129 14.31 16.84 4.34
N MET A 130 14.98 17.80 3.70
CA MET A 130 14.34 18.92 3.00
C MET A 130 13.47 18.43 1.84
N ASP A 131 13.99 17.57 0.95
CA ASP A 131 13.22 17.01 -0.16
C ASP A 131 11.98 16.23 0.33
N ARG A 132 12.11 15.48 1.43
CA ARG A 132 10.97 14.78 2.05
C ARG A 132 9.94 15.76 2.62
N LEU A 133 10.35 16.86 3.22
CA LEU A 133 9.45 17.91 3.70
C LEU A 133 8.66 18.53 2.55
N LEU A 134 9.35 18.96 1.49
CA LEU A 134 8.74 19.59 0.32
C LEU A 134 7.83 18.64 -0.46
N GLN A 135 8.25 17.38 -0.67
CA GLN A 135 7.38 16.36 -1.28
C GLN A 135 6.15 16.04 -0.42
N GLN A 136 6.27 16.08 0.91
CA GLN A 136 5.15 15.85 1.83
C GLN A 136 4.17 17.04 1.85
N ALA A 137 4.68 18.28 1.78
CA ALA A 137 3.88 19.49 1.63
C ALA A 137 3.14 19.52 0.28
N LEU A 138 3.81 19.08 -0.79
CA LEU A 138 3.21 18.97 -2.12
C LEU A 138 2.15 17.86 -2.18
N LEU A 139 2.41 16.70 -1.56
CA LEU A 139 1.42 15.63 -1.43
C LEU A 139 0.14 16.13 -0.76
N GLN A 140 0.24 16.90 0.32
CA GLN A 140 -0.91 17.40 1.09
C GLN A 140 -1.83 18.30 0.27
N VAL A 141 -1.30 19.12 -0.64
CA VAL A 141 -2.12 19.98 -1.52
C VAL A 141 -2.59 19.28 -2.80
N MET A 142 -1.85 18.27 -3.29
CA MET A 142 -2.25 17.50 -4.46
C MET A 142 -3.30 16.42 -4.15
N GLU A 143 -3.24 15.77 -2.98
CA GLU A 143 -4.13 14.64 -2.65
C GLU A 143 -5.63 15.01 -2.76
N PRO A 144 -6.12 16.16 -2.27
CA PRO A 144 -7.51 16.59 -2.46
C PRO A 144 -7.92 16.84 -3.92
N ILE A 145 -6.97 17.13 -4.81
CA ILE A 145 -7.24 17.39 -6.24
C ILE A 145 -7.44 16.07 -6.99
N PHE A 146 -6.67 15.03 -6.64
CA PHE A 146 -6.66 13.75 -7.35
C PHE A 146 -7.54 12.68 -6.69
N ASP A 147 -7.50 12.52 -5.37
CA ASP A 147 -8.11 11.37 -4.70
C ASP A 147 -9.63 11.21 -4.92
N PRO A 148 -10.46 12.29 -4.88
CA PRO A 148 -11.90 12.19 -5.16
C PRO A 148 -12.22 11.64 -6.56
N HIS A 149 -11.26 11.66 -7.48
CA HIS A 149 -11.41 11.25 -8.87
C HIS A 149 -10.81 9.88 -9.20
N PHE A 150 -10.15 9.24 -8.23
CA PHE A 150 -9.66 7.87 -8.37
C PHE A 150 -10.80 6.86 -8.19
N SER A 151 -10.72 5.74 -8.93
CA SER A 151 -11.71 4.67 -8.84
C SER A 151 -11.95 4.19 -7.41
N TRP A 152 -13.22 3.94 -7.07
CA TRP A 152 -13.64 3.36 -5.79
C TRP A 152 -12.94 2.03 -5.46
N TYR A 153 -12.53 1.29 -6.50
CA TYR A 153 -11.86 -0.01 -6.42
C TYR A 153 -10.31 0.09 -6.39
N SER A 154 -9.76 1.30 -6.36
CA SER A 154 -8.36 1.55 -6.02
C SER A 154 -8.22 1.84 -4.53
N TYR A 155 -7.40 1.04 -3.85
CA TYR A 155 -7.24 1.06 -2.39
C TYR A 155 -5.81 1.39 -1.92
N GLY A 156 -4.81 1.19 -2.76
CA GLY A 156 -3.40 1.34 -2.36
C GLY A 156 -3.01 2.81 -2.20
N PHE A 157 -2.34 3.15 -1.11
CA PHE A 157 -1.78 4.48 -0.83
C PHE A 157 -2.80 5.64 -0.77
N ARG A 158 -4.06 5.36 -0.42
CA ARG A 158 -5.12 6.38 -0.29
C ARG A 158 -5.57 6.54 1.15
N GLN A 159 -5.88 7.76 1.57
CA GLN A 159 -6.50 8.00 2.87
C GLN A 159 -7.86 7.28 2.98
N GLY A 160 -8.20 6.81 4.19
CA GLY A 160 -9.44 6.08 4.48
C GLY A 160 -9.56 4.68 3.84
N LYS A 161 -8.64 4.25 2.97
CA LYS A 161 -8.66 2.93 2.30
C LYS A 161 -7.60 2.00 2.92
N ARG A 162 -7.98 0.76 3.24
CA ARG A 162 -7.08 -0.24 3.82
C ARG A 162 -7.02 -1.49 2.94
N ALA A 163 -5.93 -2.25 3.09
CA ALA A 163 -5.79 -3.57 2.47
C ALA A 163 -6.94 -4.55 2.84
N HIS A 164 -7.53 -4.40 4.03
CA HIS A 164 -8.71 -5.20 4.43
C HIS A 164 -9.92 -4.93 3.56
N ASP A 165 -10.15 -3.68 3.19
CA ASP A 165 -11.32 -3.28 2.40
C ASP A 165 -11.19 -3.81 0.95
N ALA A 166 -9.96 -3.85 0.42
CA ALA A 166 -9.62 -4.50 -0.85
C ALA A 166 -9.89 -6.02 -0.82
N VAL A 167 -9.43 -6.72 0.23
CA VAL A 167 -9.63 -8.18 0.37
C VAL A 167 -11.10 -8.53 0.58
N LEU A 168 -11.85 -7.72 1.32
CA LEU A 168 -13.30 -7.87 1.49
C LEU A 168 -14.05 -7.65 0.17
N GLN A 169 -13.65 -6.67 -0.64
CA GLN A 169 -14.26 -6.45 -1.95
C GLN A 169 -13.96 -7.60 -2.93
N ALA A 170 -12.72 -8.11 -2.91
CA ALA A 170 -12.36 -9.33 -3.65
C ALA A 170 -13.22 -10.54 -3.20
N GLN A 171 -13.43 -10.71 -1.89
CA GLN A 171 -14.30 -11.77 -1.36
C GLN A 171 -15.73 -11.68 -1.92
N ARG A 172 -16.33 -10.48 -1.93
CA ARG A 172 -17.69 -10.23 -2.44
C ARG A 172 -17.84 -10.63 -3.91
N TYR A 173 -16.85 -10.35 -4.77
CA TYR A 173 -16.89 -10.77 -6.17
C TYR A 173 -16.83 -12.30 -6.34
N ILE A 174 -16.03 -12.99 -5.53
CA ILE A 174 -15.95 -14.46 -5.58
C ILE A 174 -17.26 -15.08 -5.08
N GLN A 175 -17.86 -14.50 -4.04
CA GLN A 175 -19.18 -14.88 -3.52
C GLN A 175 -20.29 -14.67 -4.56
N SER A 176 -20.24 -13.58 -5.34
CA SER A 176 -21.18 -13.32 -6.45
C SER A 176 -20.96 -14.18 -7.70
N GLY A 177 -20.17 -15.26 -7.61
CA GLY A 177 -19.95 -16.23 -8.69
C GLY A 177 -18.72 -15.99 -9.58
N LEU A 178 -17.97 -14.90 -9.39
CA LEU A 178 -16.77 -14.60 -10.19
C LEU A 178 -15.56 -15.39 -9.67
N ARG A 179 -15.57 -16.70 -9.92
CA ARG A 179 -14.65 -17.70 -9.34
C ARG A 179 -13.36 -17.92 -10.14
N TRP A 180 -12.98 -16.98 -10.99
CA TRP A 180 -11.67 -16.90 -11.64
C TRP A 180 -11.11 -15.50 -11.43
N VAL A 181 -9.79 -15.41 -11.22
CA VAL A 181 -9.09 -14.14 -11.09
C VAL A 181 -7.99 -14.04 -12.14
N VAL A 182 -7.90 -12.87 -12.76
CA VAL A 182 -6.79 -12.39 -13.55
C VAL A 182 -5.92 -11.57 -12.59
N ASP A 183 -4.85 -12.18 -12.11
CA ASP A 183 -3.88 -11.58 -11.18
C ASP A 183 -2.78 -10.92 -12.05
N MET A 184 -2.66 -9.59 -12.00
CA MET A 184 -1.71 -8.80 -12.80
C MET A 184 -0.67 -8.11 -11.91
N ASP A 185 0.61 -8.39 -12.17
CA ASP A 185 1.78 -7.78 -11.53
C ASP A 185 2.60 -7.03 -12.60
N LEU A 186 3.10 -5.84 -12.26
CA LEU A 186 3.87 -4.98 -13.17
C LEU A 186 5.37 -5.13 -12.94
N GLU A 187 6.13 -5.34 -14.01
CA GLU A 187 7.58 -5.62 -13.90
C GLU A 187 8.34 -4.36 -13.47
N LYS A 188 8.88 -4.36 -12.24
CA LYS A 188 9.64 -3.24 -11.67
C LYS A 188 8.89 -1.90 -11.81
N PHE A 189 7.57 -1.90 -11.53
CA PHE A 189 6.67 -0.76 -11.77
C PHE A 189 7.26 0.63 -11.50
N PHE A 190 7.74 0.87 -10.28
CA PHE A 190 8.31 2.16 -9.86
C PHE A 190 9.60 2.54 -10.61
N ASP A 191 10.35 1.59 -11.14
CA ASP A 191 11.61 1.82 -11.85
C ASP A 191 11.36 2.10 -13.36
N ARG A 192 10.19 1.71 -13.90
CA ARG A 192 9.81 1.85 -15.32
C ARG A 192 8.74 2.92 -15.59
N VAL A 193 8.56 3.88 -14.68
CA VAL A 193 7.58 4.96 -14.87
C VAL A 193 8.11 5.98 -15.86
N ASN A 194 7.56 6.00 -17.08
CA ASN A 194 7.89 7.04 -18.06
C ASN A 194 7.43 8.43 -17.56
N HIS A 195 8.36 9.39 -17.50
CA HIS A 195 8.13 10.72 -16.93
C HIS A 195 7.18 11.58 -17.78
N ASP A 196 7.20 11.47 -19.10
CA ASP A 196 6.33 12.28 -19.98
C ASP A 196 4.88 11.83 -19.88
N ILE A 197 4.62 10.52 -19.89
CA ILE A 197 3.27 9.98 -19.69
C ILE A 197 2.75 10.38 -18.31
N LEU A 198 3.56 10.23 -17.25
CA LEU A 198 3.18 10.63 -15.89
C LEU A 198 2.86 12.13 -15.80
N MET A 199 3.76 12.99 -16.27
CA MET A 199 3.55 14.45 -16.23
C MET A 199 2.35 14.88 -17.06
N ALA A 200 2.10 14.25 -18.21
CA ALA A 200 0.89 14.45 -19.00
C ALA A 200 -0.40 13.93 -18.32
N ARG A 201 -0.32 13.18 -17.22
CA ARG A 201 -1.48 12.85 -16.37
C ARG A 201 -1.64 13.84 -15.22
N VAL A 202 -0.54 14.29 -14.61
CA VAL A 202 -0.55 15.33 -13.57
C VAL A 202 -1.10 16.65 -14.14
N ALA A 203 -0.63 17.06 -15.31
CA ALA A 203 -1.04 18.30 -16.01
C ALA A 203 -2.52 18.34 -16.44
N ARG A 204 -3.27 17.23 -16.32
CA ARG A 204 -4.74 17.24 -16.54
C ARG A 204 -5.52 17.91 -15.41
N ARG A 205 -4.91 18.08 -14.24
CA ARG A 205 -5.57 18.65 -13.04
C ARG A 205 -4.73 19.70 -12.30
N VAL A 206 -3.42 19.71 -12.52
CA VAL A 206 -2.51 20.76 -12.02
C VAL A 206 -2.11 21.65 -13.19
N THR A 207 -2.52 22.91 -13.15
CA THR A 207 -2.17 23.94 -14.15
C THR A 207 -0.90 24.71 -13.79
N ASP A 208 -0.60 24.90 -12.51
CA ASP A 208 0.59 25.62 -12.04
C ASP A 208 1.88 25.03 -12.61
N LYS A 209 2.48 25.78 -13.55
CA LYS A 209 3.72 25.40 -14.26
C LYS A 209 4.92 25.29 -13.32
N ARG A 210 4.93 25.96 -12.17
CA ARG A 210 6.01 25.88 -11.17
C ARG A 210 5.96 24.53 -10.46
N VAL A 211 4.76 24.12 -10.03
CA VAL A 211 4.54 22.78 -9.46
C VAL A 211 4.87 21.68 -10.47
N LEU A 212 4.44 21.82 -11.73
CA LEU A 212 4.79 20.84 -12.77
C LEU A 212 6.31 20.75 -13.00
N ARG A 213 7.03 21.89 -13.02
CA ARG A 213 8.51 21.91 -13.07
C ARG A 213 9.13 21.23 -11.85
N LEU A 214 8.63 21.49 -10.64
CA LEU A 214 9.13 20.90 -9.40
C LEU A 214 8.95 19.37 -9.36
N ILE A 215 7.79 18.85 -9.78
CA ILE A 215 7.56 17.40 -9.87
C ILE A 215 8.51 16.76 -10.88
N ARG A 216 8.71 17.37 -12.05
CA ARG A 216 9.70 16.90 -13.04
C ARG A 216 11.13 16.98 -12.50
N ALA A 217 11.46 18.00 -11.71
CA ALA A 217 12.77 18.11 -11.06
C ALA A 217 13.00 16.96 -10.06
N TYR A 218 11.99 16.54 -9.28
CA TYR A 218 12.08 15.37 -8.40
C TYR A 218 12.25 14.04 -9.15
N LEU A 219 11.61 13.89 -10.31
CA LEU A 219 11.76 12.71 -11.16
C LEU A 219 13.17 12.65 -11.80
N ASN A 220 13.71 13.82 -12.17
CA ASN A 220 15.01 13.97 -12.83
C ASN A 220 16.20 14.06 -11.86
N ALA A 221 15.97 14.15 -10.54
CA ALA A 221 16.99 14.43 -9.51
C ALA A 221 18.16 13.42 -9.49
N GLY A 222 17.98 12.26 -10.10
CA GLY A 222 19.00 11.21 -10.14
C GLY A 222 19.11 10.47 -8.82
N ALA A 223 20.09 9.57 -8.75
CA ALA A 223 20.31 8.74 -7.58
C ALA A 223 21.80 8.57 -7.30
N MET A 224 22.20 8.75 -6.04
CA MET A 224 23.57 8.64 -5.57
C MET A 224 23.85 7.21 -5.10
N LEU A 225 24.88 6.58 -5.65
CA LEU A 225 25.38 5.27 -5.23
C LEU A 225 26.91 5.34 -5.12
N GLY A 226 27.45 5.12 -3.92
CA GLY A 226 28.91 5.11 -3.69
C GLY A 226 29.62 6.44 -4.03
N GLY A 227 28.93 7.58 -3.94
CA GLY A 227 29.48 8.89 -4.31
C GLY A 227 29.33 9.27 -5.78
N VAL A 228 28.84 8.38 -6.64
CA VAL A 228 28.57 8.67 -8.06
C VAL A 228 27.08 8.96 -8.28
N CYS A 229 26.78 10.10 -8.91
CA CYS A 229 25.42 10.48 -9.27
C CYS A 229 25.02 9.82 -10.60
N GLN A 230 23.99 8.98 -10.57
CA GLN A 230 23.41 8.35 -11.75
C GLN A 230 22.16 9.12 -12.20
N LYS A 231 22.13 9.52 -13.48
CA LYS A 231 20.91 10.09 -14.10
C LYS A 231 19.78 9.05 -14.06
N THR A 232 18.54 9.55 -13.97
CA THR A 232 17.32 8.71 -13.94
C THR A 232 16.44 9.13 -15.12
N GLU A 233 16.39 8.29 -16.14
CA GLU A 233 15.64 8.53 -17.39
C GLU A 233 14.19 7.99 -17.32
N GLU A 234 13.98 6.92 -16.55
CA GLU A 234 12.67 6.39 -16.20
C GLU A 234 12.60 6.05 -14.70
N GLY A 235 11.37 6.01 -14.18
CA GLY A 235 11.07 5.64 -12.80
C GLY A 235 10.76 6.82 -11.86
N THR A 236 10.28 6.51 -10.66
CA THR A 236 10.06 7.47 -9.57
C THR A 236 10.69 6.92 -8.29
N PRO A 237 11.41 7.74 -7.49
CA PRO A 237 12.23 7.25 -6.39
C PRO A 237 11.42 6.49 -5.32
N GLN A 238 11.73 5.21 -5.15
CA GLN A 238 11.07 4.35 -4.16
C GLN A 238 11.46 4.79 -2.73
N GLY A 239 10.72 5.74 -2.17
CA GLY A 239 11.01 6.35 -0.87
C GLY A 239 10.62 7.83 -0.76
N GLY A 240 10.35 8.49 -1.89
CA GLY A 240 9.76 9.83 -1.89
C GLY A 240 8.31 9.82 -1.39
N PRO A 241 7.90 10.75 -0.47
CA PRO A 241 6.52 10.85 0.00
C PRO A 241 5.49 11.03 -1.13
N LEU A 242 5.86 11.69 -2.23
CA LEU A 242 4.96 11.98 -3.35
C LEU A 242 4.78 10.80 -4.33
N SER A 243 5.77 9.91 -4.45
CA SER A 243 5.78 8.80 -5.42
C SER A 243 4.57 7.85 -5.36
N PRO A 244 3.98 7.53 -4.18
CA PRO A 244 2.75 6.74 -4.09
C PRO A 244 1.52 7.41 -4.74
N LEU A 245 1.40 8.74 -4.66
CA LEU A 245 0.32 9.47 -5.34
C LEU A 245 0.55 9.46 -6.86
N LEU A 246 1.78 9.73 -7.31
CA LEU A 246 2.15 9.70 -8.73
C LEU A 246 1.88 8.32 -9.37
N ALA A 247 2.17 7.24 -8.64
CA ALA A 247 1.82 5.88 -9.04
C ALA A 247 0.31 5.70 -9.27
N ASN A 248 -0.53 6.22 -8.38
CA ASN A 248 -1.99 6.17 -8.54
C ASN A 248 -2.48 7.06 -9.70
N ILE A 249 -1.90 8.24 -9.92
CA ILE A 249 -2.22 9.12 -11.05
C ILE A 249 -1.94 8.44 -12.40
N LEU A 250 -0.86 7.65 -12.50
CA LEU A 250 -0.53 6.88 -13.70
C LEU A 250 -1.54 5.76 -13.95
N LEU A 251 -1.84 4.97 -12.91
CA LEU A 251 -2.70 3.78 -12.97
C LEU A 251 -4.21 4.09 -12.97
N ASP A 252 -4.62 5.31 -12.66
CA ASP A 252 -6.02 5.76 -12.74
C ASP A 252 -6.63 5.59 -14.16
N ASN A 253 -5.83 5.72 -15.23
CA ASN A 253 -6.31 5.40 -16.58
C ASN A 253 -6.62 3.90 -16.77
N LEU A 254 -5.86 3.01 -16.12
CA LEU A 254 -6.15 1.57 -16.12
C LEU A 254 -7.46 1.31 -15.36
N ASP A 255 -7.63 1.91 -14.19
CA ASP A 255 -8.87 1.78 -13.40
C ASP A 255 -10.10 2.27 -14.19
N LYS A 256 -9.97 3.38 -14.93
CA LYS A 256 -11.03 3.94 -15.79
C LYS A 256 -11.33 3.04 -16.98
N GLU A 257 -10.31 2.47 -17.62
CA GLU A 257 -10.50 1.51 -18.71
C GLU A 257 -11.17 0.21 -18.23
N LEU A 258 -10.78 -0.33 -17.07
CA LEU A 258 -11.44 -1.49 -16.47
C LEU A 258 -12.90 -1.20 -16.09
N THR A 259 -13.16 -0.01 -15.54
CA THR A 259 -14.51 0.46 -15.21
C THR A 259 -15.38 0.63 -16.47
N LYS A 260 -14.83 1.24 -17.53
CA LYS A 260 -15.50 1.40 -18.84
C LYS A 260 -15.86 0.06 -19.48
N ARG A 261 -15.05 -0.98 -19.27
CA ARG A 261 -15.30 -2.36 -19.72
C ARG A 261 -16.31 -3.13 -18.84
N GLY A 262 -16.86 -2.52 -17.78
CA GLY A 262 -17.77 -3.17 -16.84
C GLY A 262 -17.11 -4.28 -16.00
N LEU A 263 -15.77 -4.32 -15.93
CA LEU A 263 -15.04 -5.39 -15.25
C LEU A 263 -15.09 -5.18 -13.73
N ARG A 264 -15.18 -6.28 -12.98
CA ARG A 264 -15.09 -6.27 -11.51
C ARG A 264 -13.63 -6.46 -11.13
N PHE A 265 -13.02 -5.47 -10.50
CA PHE A 265 -11.61 -5.51 -10.16
C PHE A 265 -11.33 -4.91 -8.78
N VAL A 266 -10.15 -5.20 -8.25
CA VAL A 266 -9.59 -4.60 -7.03
C VAL A 266 -8.13 -4.29 -7.31
N ARG A 267 -7.73 -3.02 -7.17
CA ARG A 267 -6.33 -2.59 -7.29
C ARG A 267 -5.78 -2.11 -5.95
N TYR A 268 -4.61 -2.61 -5.59
CA TYR A 268 -3.83 -2.13 -4.44
C TYR A 268 -2.40 -1.82 -4.91
N ALA A 269 -2.12 -0.53 -5.14
CA ALA A 269 -0.88 -0.08 -5.77
C ALA A 269 -0.73 -0.67 -7.18
N ASP A 270 0.31 -1.47 -7.40
CA ASP A 270 0.64 -2.20 -8.62
C ASP A 270 -0.04 -3.59 -8.73
N ASP A 271 -0.47 -4.17 -7.60
CA ASP A 271 -1.19 -5.45 -7.52
C ASP A 271 -2.66 -5.24 -7.96
N CYS A 272 -3.02 -5.72 -9.16
CA CYS A 272 -4.35 -5.55 -9.75
C CYS A 272 -5.01 -6.90 -10.05
N ASN A 273 -6.16 -7.15 -9.44
CA ASN A 273 -6.90 -8.41 -9.60
C ASN A 273 -8.27 -8.16 -10.25
N ILE A 274 -8.53 -8.79 -11.39
CA ILE A 274 -9.80 -8.70 -12.12
C ILE A 274 -10.55 -10.03 -12.00
N PHE A 275 -11.81 -9.98 -11.56
CA PHE A 275 -12.64 -11.14 -11.25
C PHE A 275 -13.61 -11.42 -12.40
N VAL A 276 -13.67 -12.68 -12.83
CA VAL A 276 -14.44 -13.13 -14.00
C VAL A 276 -15.11 -14.49 -13.74
N ALA A 277 -16.13 -14.81 -14.54
CA ALA A 277 -16.91 -16.04 -14.39
C ALA A 277 -16.21 -17.32 -14.90
N SER A 278 -15.32 -17.22 -15.90
CA SER A 278 -14.67 -18.37 -16.54
C SER A 278 -13.20 -18.12 -16.91
N LYS A 279 -12.41 -19.20 -17.02
CA LYS A 279 -10.98 -19.14 -17.41
C LYS A 279 -10.80 -18.44 -18.76
N ARG A 280 -11.56 -18.86 -19.78
CA ARG A 280 -11.57 -18.28 -21.14
C ARG A 280 -11.84 -16.77 -21.13
N ALA A 281 -12.76 -16.30 -20.28
CA ALA A 281 -13.01 -14.87 -20.12
C ALA A 281 -11.80 -14.16 -19.48
N GLY A 282 -11.14 -14.80 -18.52
CA GLY A 282 -9.94 -14.28 -17.86
C GLY A 282 -8.73 -14.18 -18.80
N GLU A 283 -8.48 -15.22 -19.61
CA GLU A 283 -7.39 -15.24 -20.60
C GLU A 283 -7.57 -14.12 -21.64
N ARG A 284 -8.78 -13.97 -22.19
CA ARG A 284 -9.15 -12.87 -23.09
C ARG A 284 -8.98 -11.48 -22.45
N VAL A 285 -9.33 -11.33 -21.18
CA VAL A 285 -9.16 -10.07 -20.43
C VAL A 285 -7.68 -9.79 -20.17
N MET A 286 -6.91 -10.78 -19.73
CA MET A 286 -5.46 -10.68 -19.48
C MET A 286 -4.73 -10.14 -20.71
N GLU A 287 -4.97 -10.75 -21.86
CA GLU A 287 -4.32 -10.38 -23.12
C GLU A 287 -4.70 -8.95 -23.56
N SER A 288 -6.00 -8.61 -23.50
CA SER A 288 -6.50 -7.29 -23.88
C SER A 288 -6.06 -6.16 -22.94
N VAL A 289 -5.96 -6.43 -21.63
CA VAL A 289 -5.49 -5.44 -20.65
C VAL A 289 -3.97 -5.30 -20.71
N THR A 290 -3.22 -6.39 -20.93
CA THR A 290 -1.76 -6.34 -21.19
C THR A 290 -1.46 -5.47 -22.41
N ARG A 291 -2.17 -5.66 -23.53
CA ARG A 291 -2.05 -4.80 -24.72
C ARG A 291 -2.34 -3.32 -24.43
N PHE A 292 -3.29 -3.01 -23.54
CA PHE A 292 -3.56 -1.62 -23.12
C PHE A 292 -2.43 -1.04 -22.26
N VAL A 293 -1.94 -1.79 -21.27
CA VAL A 293 -0.88 -1.36 -20.34
C VAL A 293 0.45 -1.16 -21.06
N GLU A 294 0.88 -2.14 -21.86
CA GLU A 294 2.13 -2.06 -22.65
C GLU A 294 2.02 -1.01 -23.77
N GLY A 295 0.84 -0.87 -24.40
CA GLY A 295 0.62 0.08 -25.50
C GLY A 295 0.44 1.55 -25.07
N LYS A 296 -0.52 1.83 -24.16
CA LYS A 296 -0.96 3.20 -23.81
C LYS A 296 -0.31 3.76 -22.54
N LEU A 297 0.15 2.92 -21.62
CA LEU A 297 0.86 3.35 -20.41
C LEU A 297 2.39 3.13 -20.50
N LYS A 298 2.85 2.36 -21.50
CA LYS A 298 4.27 1.98 -21.71
C LYS A 298 4.87 1.26 -20.48
N LEU A 299 4.04 0.57 -19.71
CA LEU A 299 4.45 -0.25 -18.57
C LEU A 299 4.51 -1.72 -18.98
N LYS A 300 5.53 -2.46 -18.53
CA LYS A 300 5.70 -3.88 -18.85
C LYS A 300 5.00 -4.79 -17.83
N VAL A 301 4.27 -5.79 -18.29
CA VAL A 301 3.60 -6.77 -17.40
C VAL A 301 4.58 -7.89 -17.02
N ASN A 302 4.62 -8.26 -15.74
CA ASN A 302 5.42 -9.39 -15.27
C ASN A 302 4.68 -10.70 -15.58
N ARG A 303 5.06 -11.37 -16.67
CA ARG A 303 4.39 -12.59 -17.15
C ARG A 303 4.59 -13.82 -16.25
N ASP A 304 5.69 -13.89 -15.51
CA ASP A 304 5.98 -15.03 -14.61
C ASP A 304 5.07 -15.03 -13.37
N LYS A 305 4.67 -13.84 -12.92
CA LYS A 305 3.77 -13.68 -11.78
C LYS A 305 2.31 -13.51 -12.20
N SER A 306 2.04 -12.84 -13.33
CA SER A 306 0.68 -12.58 -13.77
C SER A 306 0.03 -13.86 -14.29
N ALA A 307 -1.16 -14.21 -13.81
CA ALA A 307 -1.80 -15.48 -14.13
C ALA A 307 -3.32 -15.41 -14.12
N VAL A 308 -3.96 -16.30 -14.87
CA VAL A 308 -5.40 -16.57 -14.80
C VAL A 308 -5.62 -17.90 -14.07
N ASP A 309 -6.14 -17.83 -12.86
CA ASP A 309 -6.27 -19.00 -11.96
C ASP A 309 -7.47 -18.83 -11.02
N ARG A 310 -7.70 -19.80 -10.16
CA ARG A 310 -8.69 -19.73 -9.08
C ARG A 310 -8.20 -18.81 -7.95
N PRO A 311 -9.07 -17.95 -7.38
CA PRO A 311 -8.70 -17.04 -6.29
C PRO A 311 -8.07 -17.72 -5.07
N TRP A 312 -8.45 -18.98 -4.78
CA TRP A 312 -7.91 -19.76 -3.66
C TRP A 312 -6.53 -20.37 -3.91
N ASN A 313 -6.06 -20.40 -5.17
CA ASN A 313 -4.69 -20.80 -5.52
C ASN A 313 -3.72 -19.60 -5.44
N ARG A 314 -4.23 -18.39 -5.66
CA ARG A 314 -3.47 -17.13 -5.66
C ARG A 314 -3.37 -16.50 -4.26
N LYS A 315 -2.46 -15.54 -4.12
CA LYS A 315 -2.17 -14.78 -2.88
C LYS A 315 -2.31 -13.29 -3.13
N PHE A 316 -3.37 -12.69 -2.62
CA PHE A 316 -3.61 -11.24 -2.65
C PHE A 316 -3.33 -10.62 -1.28
N LEU A 317 -2.47 -9.60 -1.21
CA LEU A 317 -2.12 -8.85 0.02
C LEU A 317 -1.73 -9.71 1.26
N GLY A 318 -1.23 -10.93 1.04
CA GLY A 318 -0.84 -11.87 2.11
C GLY A 318 -1.96 -12.79 2.60
N PHE A 319 -3.17 -12.62 2.07
CA PHE A 319 -4.31 -13.49 2.21
C PHE A 319 -4.46 -14.42 1.00
N SER A 320 -5.34 -15.40 1.13
CA SER A 320 -5.89 -16.21 0.05
C SER A 320 -7.33 -16.57 0.44
N PHE A 321 -8.03 -17.34 -0.39
CA PHE A 321 -9.41 -17.77 -0.15
C PHE A 321 -9.50 -19.29 0.00
N LEU A 322 -10.61 -19.79 0.55
CA LEU A 322 -11.02 -21.20 0.41
C LEU A 322 -11.93 -21.36 -0.81
N SER A 323 -12.03 -22.58 -1.33
CA SER A 323 -12.88 -22.95 -2.48
C SER A 323 -14.38 -23.09 -2.13
N ASN A 324 -14.75 -22.83 -0.88
CA ASN A 324 -16.14 -22.92 -0.41
C ASN A 324 -17.02 -21.80 -0.99
N ARG A 325 -18.36 -21.96 -0.92
CA ARG A 325 -19.31 -20.97 -1.46
C ARG A 325 -19.09 -19.55 -0.90
N ASN A 326 -18.72 -19.45 0.37
CA ASN A 326 -18.53 -18.18 1.07
C ASN A 326 -17.14 -17.54 0.83
N ALA A 327 -16.29 -18.16 0.00
CA ALA A 327 -14.93 -17.74 -0.30
C ALA A 327 -14.15 -17.30 0.95
N THR A 328 -14.13 -18.14 1.99
CA THR A 328 -13.64 -17.73 3.32
C THR A 328 -12.17 -17.29 3.24
N ILE A 329 -11.89 -16.06 3.67
CA ILE A 329 -10.53 -15.50 3.71
C ILE A 329 -9.66 -16.34 4.64
N ARG A 330 -8.48 -16.75 4.17
CA ARG A 330 -7.47 -17.51 4.91
C ARG A 330 -6.10 -16.87 4.82
N LEU A 331 -5.18 -17.31 5.67
CA LEU A 331 -3.76 -16.96 5.56
C LEU A 331 -3.15 -17.62 4.31
N ALA A 332 -2.38 -16.87 3.53
CA ALA A 332 -1.63 -17.48 2.43
C ALA A 332 -0.46 -18.34 2.94
N PRO A 333 -0.09 -19.44 2.26
CA PRO A 333 1.02 -20.31 2.69
C PRO A 333 2.34 -19.56 2.91
N LYS A 334 2.69 -18.62 2.02
CA LYS A 334 3.91 -17.80 2.14
C LYS A 334 3.88 -16.88 3.38
N THR A 335 2.70 -16.42 3.80
CA THR A 335 2.51 -15.64 5.04
C THR A 335 2.76 -16.50 6.28
N ILE A 336 2.24 -17.74 6.30
CA ILE A 336 2.48 -18.72 7.38
C ILE A 336 3.97 -19.05 7.49
N SER A 337 4.65 -19.26 6.36
CA SER A 337 6.09 -19.57 6.33
C SER A 337 6.93 -18.41 6.89
N ARG A 338 6.69 -17.17 6.43
CA ARG A 338 7.37 -15.96 6.93
C ARG A 338 7.09 -15.70 8.42
N PHE A 339 5.87 -15.95 8.88
CA PHE A 339 5.53 -15.84 10.30
C PHE A 339 6.38 -16.82 11.13
N LYS A 340 6.43 -18.09 10.74
CA LYS A 340 7.27 -19.10 11.41
C LYS A 340 8.75 -18.70 11.34
N GLU A 341 9.25 -18.24 10.20
CA GLU A 341 10.62 -17.75 10.06
C GLU A 341 10.97 -16.61 11.02
N LYS A 342 10.14 -15.55 11.08
CA LYS A 342 10.38 -14.43 12.00
C LYS A 342 10.30 -14.83 13.46
N VAL A 343 9.36 -15.72 13.83
CA VAL A 343 9.33 -16.31 15.17
C VAL A 343 10.60 -17.13 15.45
N ARG A 344 11.14 -17.88 14.47
CA ARG A 344 12.42 -18.62 14.66
C ARG A 344 13.59 -17.68 14.96
N GLU A 345 13.68 -16.55 14.27
CA GLU A 345 14.69 -15.51 14.47
C GLU A 345 14.58 -14.89 15.88
N LEU A 346 13.40 -14.44 16.29
CA LEU A 346 13.15 -13.84 17.62
C LEU A 346 13.41 -14.83 18.77
N THR A 347 13.08 -16.11 18.56
CA THR A 347 13.35 -17.22 19.48
C THR A 347 14.61 -17.99 19.12
N ASN A 348 15.65 -17.31 18.60
CA ASN A 348 16.92 -17.96 18.33
C ASN A 348 17.63 -18.30 19.66
N ARG A 349 17.78 -19.60 19.93
CA ARG A 349 18.41 -20.18 21.13
C ARG A 349 19.91 -19.86 21.27
N SER A 350 20.57 -19.37 20.23
CA SER A 350 22.00 -19.01 20.26
C SER A 350 22.26 -17.52 20.45
N LYS A 351 21.23 -16.67 20.39
CA LYS A 351 21.35 -15.25 20.71
C LYS A 351 21.43 -15.05 22.23
N SER A 352 22.30 -14.16 22.70
CA SER A 352 22.27 -13.65 24.08
C SER A 352 21.11 -12.67 24.22
N ALA A 353 20.10 -13.05 25.02
CA ALA A 353 18.95 -12.22 25.39
C ALA A 353 18.20 -12.89 26.54
N SER A 354 17.74 -12.10 27.52
CA SER A 354 16.88 -12.56 28.63
C SER A 354 15.55 -13.11 28.13
N MET A 355 14.83 -13.85 28.97
CA MET A 355 13.54 -14.41 28.57
C MET A 355 12.47 -13.31 28.44
N GLU A 356 12.53 -12.32 29.33
CA GLU A 356 11.67 -11.14 29.37
C GLU A 356 11.79 -10.36 28.06
N GLU A 357 13.01 -10.05 27.61
CA GLU A 357 13.24 -9.30 26.37
C GLU A 357 12.83 -10.10 25.12
N ARG A 358 12.97 -11.43 25.16
CA ARG A 358 12.46 -12.31 24.10
C ARG A 358 10.94 -12.28 24.03
N ILE A 359 10.26 -12.37 25.18
CA ILE A 359 8.80 -12.30 25.27
C ILE A 359 8.31 -10.91 24.83
N TYR A 360 8.96 -9.83 25.26
CA TYR A 360 8.63 -8.46 24.85
C TYR A 360 8.73 -8.26 23.32
N ARG A 361 9.88 -8.60 22.73
CA ARG A 361 10.08 -8.52 21.26
C ARG A 361 9.10 -9.39 20.50
N LEU A 362 8.83 -10.59 21.01
CA LEU A 362 7.88 -11.52 20.42
C LEU A 362 6.47 -10.96 20.49
N ASN A 363 5.98 -10.53 21.65
CA ASN A 363 4.67 -9.90 21.84
C ASN A 363 4.47 -8.72 20.88
N ARG A 364 5.45 -7.82 20.75
CA ARG A 364 5.37 -6.67 19.82
C ARG A 364 5.16 -7.13 18.37
N TYR A 365 5.86 -8.18 17.95
CA TYR A 365 5.66 -8.78 16.62
C TYR A 365 4.30 -9.49 16.49
N LEU A 366 3.94 -10.33 17.46
CA LEU A 366 2.70 -11.13 17.43
C LEU A 366 1.45 -10.25 17.40
N MET A 367 1.38 -9.22 18.24
CA MET A 367 0.23 -8.33 18.32
C MET A 367 0.06 -7.49 17.05
N GLY A 368 1.16 -6.97 16.49
CA GLY A 368 1.14 -6.23 15.23
C GLY A 368 0.77 -7.12 14.02
N TRP A 369 1.35 -8.32 13.95
CA TRP A 369 1.02 -9.31 12.92
C TRP A 369 -0.47 -9.70 12.98
N LEU A 370 -0.98 -9.96 14.17
CA LEU A 370 -2.40 -10.31 14.37
C LEU A 370 -3.34 -9.15 14.03
N GLY A 371 -2.99 -7.91 14.39
CA GLY A 371 -3.78 -6.72 14.05
C GLY A 371 -4.03 -6.59 12.54
N TYR A 372 -3.06 -6.96 11.71
CA TYR A 372 -3.24 -7.06 10.27
C TYR A 372 -3.96 -8.35 9.84
N PHE A 373 -3.58 -9.53 10.35
CA PHE A 373 -4.11 -10.80 9.84
C PHE A 373 -5.44 -11.26 10.47
N ARG A 374 -6.03 -10.52 11.42
CA ARG A 374 -7.34 -10.81 12.07
C ARG A 374 -8.51 -11.06 11.11
N LEU A 375 -8.43 -10.51 9.89
CA LEU A 375 -9.44 -10.67 8.85
C LEU A 375 -9.55 -12.14 8.38
N ALA A 376 -8.45 -12.89 8.39
CA ALA A 376 -8.46 -14.30 7.99
C ALA A 376 -9.18 -15.16 9.03
N SER A 377 -9.91 -16.18 8.55
CA SER A 377 -10.31 -17.32 9.38
C SER A 377 -9.06 -18.12 9.73
N ALA A 378 -8.53 -17.87 10.92
CA ALA A 378 -7.21 -18.36 11.33
C ALA A 378 -7.20 -19.14 12.67
N LYS A 379 -8.35 -19.34 13.33
CA LYS A 379 -8.46 -19.94 14.68
C LYS A 379 -7.51 -21.12 14.89
N ASN A 380 -7.61 -22.16 14.04
CA ASN A 380 -6.79 -23.37 14.15
C ASN A 380 -5.29 -23.12 13.92
N HIS A 381 -4.94 -22.21 13.00
CA HIS A 381 -3.55 -21.79 12.80
C HIS A 381 -3.00 -21.03 14.02
N LEU A 382 -3.79 -20.16 14.64
CA LEU A 382 -3.38 -19.40 15.83
C LEU A 382 -3.19 -20.32 17.04
N THR A 383 -4.11 -21.26 17.29
CA THR A 383 -3.93 -22.31 18.31
C THR A 383 -2.63 -23.09 18.09
N SER A 384 -2.35 -23.51 16.85
CA SER A 384 -1.11 -24.20 16.48
C SER A 384 0.14 -23.32 16.67
N PHE A 385 0.05 -22.03 16.33
CA PHE A 385 1.14 -21.07 16.52
C PHE A 385 1.44 -20.84 17.99
N ASP A 386 0.43 -20.63 18.83
CA ASP A 386 0.59 -20.41 20.28
C ASP A 386 1.26 -21.62 20.95
N GLN A 387 0.82 -22.85 20.65
CA GLN A 387 1.46 -24.09 21.12
C GLN A 387 2.93 -24.19 20.64
N TRP A 388 3.18 -23.90 19.37
CA TRP A 388 4.51 -23.98 18.77
C TRP A 388 5.46 -22.89 19.31
N ILE A 389 4.95 -21.69 19.58
CA ILE A 389 5.66 -20.58 20.22
C ILE A 389 6.08 -20.96 21.64
N ARG A 390 5.15 -21.46 22.47
CA ARG A 390 5.48 -21.94 23.84
C ARG A 390 6.54 -23.04 23.81
N ARG A 391 6.45 -23.99 22.87
CA ARG A 391 7.50 -25.01 22.66
C ARG A 391 8.86 -24.39 22.29
N ARG A 392 8.89 -23.34 21.47
CA ARG A 392 10.15 -22.64 21.12
C ARG A 392 10.74 -21.86 22.29
N LEU A 393 9.92 -21.22 23.13
CA LEU A 393 10.39 -20.55 24.34
C LEU A 393 10.92 -21.56 25.38
N ARG A 394 10.24 -22.70 25.57
CA ARG A 394 10.77 -23.83 26.37
C ARG A 394 12.12 -24.33 25.87
N MET A 395 12.33 -24.43 24.55
CA MET A 395 13.64 -24.78 23.99
C MET A 395 14.74 -23.75 24.32
N CYS A 396 14.40 -22.46 24.31
CA CYS A 396 15.34 -21.39 24.71
C CYS A 396 15.68 -21.49 26.21
N LEU A 397 14.66 -21.64 27.07
CA LEU A 397 14.83 -21.76 28.53
C LEU A 397 15.66 -23.02 28.89
N TRP A 398 15.39 -24.16 28.25
CA TRP A 398 16.16 -25.39 28.44
C TRP A 398 17.64 -25.24 28.06
N LYS A 399 17.96 -24.42 27.05
CA LYS A 399 19.35 -24.12 26.68
C LYS A 399 20.00 -23.11 27.64
N GLN A 400 19.23 -22.18 28.21
CA GLN A 400 19.68 -21.27 29.26
C GLN A 400 20.07 -22.04 30.53
N TRP A 401 19.33 -23.09 30.88
CA TRP A 401 19.70 -24.06 31.92
C TRP A 401 20.81 -25.01 31.43
N LYS A 402 22.01 -24.45 31.20
CA LYS A 402 23.15 -25.14 30.55
C LYS A 402 23.65 -26.36 31.33
N ARG A 403 23.77 -26.26 32.66
CA ARG A 403 24.31 -27.32 33.55
C ARG A 403 23.18 -28.17 34.15
N VAL A 404 23.43 -29.47 34.35
CA VAL A 404 22.49 -30.41 34.98
C VAL A 404 22.01 -29.92 36.35
N ARG A 405 22.94 -29.51 37.23
CA ARG A 405 22.60 -28.95 38.57
C ARG A 405 21.60 -27.79 38.48
N THR A 406 21.75 -26.92 37.47
CA THR A 406 20.80 -25.82 37.24
C THR A 406 19.44 -26.36 36.81
N ARG A 407 19.37 -27.29 35.85
CA ARG A 407 18.09 -27.88 35.41
C ARG A 407 17.31 -28.52 36.57
N ILE A 408 17.98 -29.26 37.44
CA ILE A 408 17.35 -29.90 38.62
C ILE A 408 16.77 -28.81 39.54
N ARG A 409 17.57 -27.79 39.89
CA ARG A 409 17.14 -26.67 40.74
C ARG A 409 15.88 -25.98 40.18
N GLU A 410 15.89 -25.63 38.91
CA GLU A 410 14.81 -24.89 38.27
C GLU A 410 13.55 -25.75 38.08
N LEU A 411 13.69 -27.04 37.76
CA LEU A 411 12.55 -27.97 37.67
C LEU A 411 11.92 -28.22 39.05
N ARG A 412 12.72 -28.36 40.12
CA ARG A 412 12.22 -28.48 41.49
C ARG A 412 11.48 -27.21 41.94
N ALA A 413 12.01 -26.03 41.61
CA ALA A 413 11.34 -24.75 41.86
C ALA A 413 10.03 -24.58 41.07
N LEU A 414 9.82 -25.35 39.99
CA LEU A 414 8.57 -25.43 39.23
C LEU A 414 7.62 -26.54 39.74
N GLY A 415 7.91 -27.16 40.89
CA GLY A 415 7.07 -28.21 41.49
C GLY A 415 7.14 -29.57 40.79
N VAL A 416 8.17 -29.82 39.97
CA VAL A 416 8.35 -31.12 39.30
C VAL A 416 8.84 -32.16 40.32
N PRO A 417 8.24 -33.37 40.38
CA PRO A 417 8.69 -34.43 41.29
C PRO A 417 10.17 -34.78 41.13
N GLU A 418 10.83 -35.08 42.25
CA GLU A 418 12.29 -35.21 42.33
C GLU A 418 12.86 -36.24 41.33
N TRP A 419 12.23 -37.41 41.21
CA TRP A 419 12.62 -38.44 40.24
C TRP A 419 12.56 -37.92 38.78
N ALA A 420 11.53 -37.14 38.44
CA ALA A 420 11.33 -36.58 37.12
C ALA A 420 12.34 -35.45 36.83
N CYS A 421 12.74 -34.68 37.85
CA CYS A 421 13.83 -33.70 37.75
C CYS A 421 15.14 -34.37 37.30
N PHE A 422 15.54 -35.47 37.93
CA PHE A 422 16.77 -36.19 37.55
C PHE A 422 16.69 -36.79 36.15
N VAL A 423 15.58 -37.45 35.79
CA VAL A 423 15.37 -38.04 34.46
C VAL A 423 15.40 -36.98 33.36
N MET A 424 14.73 -35.84 33.55
CA MET A 424 14.71 -34.76 32.56
C MET A 424 16.07 -34.06 32.47
N ALA A 425 16.71 -33.73 33.59
CA ALA A 425 17.94 -32.94 33.60
C ALA A 425 19.13 -33.64 32.93
N ASN A 426 19.26 -34.97 33.14
CA ASN A 426 20.32 -35.83 32.60
C ASN A 426 20.03 -36.39 31.20
N SER A 427 18.87 -36.08 30.62
CA SER A 427 18.48 -36.58 29.30
C SER A 427 19.49 -36.21 28.20
N ARG A 428 19.90 -37.22 27.42
CA ARG A 428 20.73 -37.06 26.20
C ARG A 428 19.96 -36.42 25.03
N ARG A 429 18.64 -36.21 25.14
CA ARG A 429 17.80 -35.67 24.06
C ARG A 429 18.07 -34.18 23.83
N GLY A 430 18.09 -33.77 22.56
CA GLY A 430 18.36 -32.37 22.18
C GLY A 430 17.30 -31.37 22.68
N PRO A 431 17.62 -30.06 22.76
CA PRO A 431 16.73 -29.05 23.36
C PRO A 431 15.33 -28.94 22.73
N TRP A 432 15.17 -29.24 21.44
CA TRP A 432 13.86 -29.22 20.78
C TRP A 432 12.97 -30.40 21.22
N GLU A 433 13.57 -31.53 21.52
CA GLU A 433 12.84 -32.69 22.04
C GLU A 433 12.53 -32.49 23.53
N MET A 434 13.49 -32.03 24.34
CA MET A 434 13.22 -31.70 25.74
C MET A 434 12.14 -30.61 25.91
N SER A 435 12.01 -29.67 24.96
CA SER A 435 10.92 -28.68 24.97
C SER A 435 9.49 -29.25 24.81
N ARG A 436 9.35 -30.52 24.40
CA ARG A 436 8.10 -31.29 24.46
C ARG A 436 7.92 -31.88 25.86
N ASN A 437 8.96 -32.54 26.38
CA ASN A 437 8.92 -33.25 27.67
C ASN A 437 8.70 -32.30 28.85
N THR A 438 9.23 -31.07 28.80
CA THR A 438 9.01 -30.04 29.83
C THR A 438 7.68 -29.29 29.70
N ASN A 439 6.74 -29.73 28.85
CA ASN A 439 5.45 -29.04 28.68
C ASN A 439 4.63 -28.96 29.97
N ASN A 440 4.66 -30.01 30.80
CA ASN A 440 3.87 -30.07 32.04
C ASN A 440 4.50 -29.20 33.16
N ALA A 441 5.83 -29.11 33.19
CA ALA A 441 6.58 -28.23 34.09
C ALA A 441 6.49 -26.73 33.71
N LEU A 442 6.20 -26.44 32.43
CA LEU A 442 6.13 -25.10 31.86
C LEU A 442 4.82 -24.96 31.04
N PRO A 443 3.66 -25.03 31.74
CA PRO A 443 2.32 -25.01 31.14
C PRO A 443 1.98 -23.63 30.56
N THR A 444 0.81 -23.49 29.94
CA THR A 444 0.36 -22.22 29.34
C THR A 444 0.36 -21.06 30.35
N SER A 445 -0.16 -21.29 31.56
CA SER A 445 -0.23 -20.32 32.66
C SER A 445 1.13 -19.76 33.07
N TYR A 446 2.20 -20.58 33.06
CA TYR A 446 3.57 -20.11 33.34
C TYR A 446 4.00 -19.03 32.33
N TRP A 447 3.70 -19.22 31.05
CA TRP A 447 4.08 -18.27 30.00
C TRP A 447 3.23 -17.01 30.05
N GLU A 448 1.95 -17.12 30.37
CA GLU A 448 1.04 -15.99 30.57
C GLU A 448 1.45 -15.15 31.79
N ALA A 449 1.82 -15.79 32.91
CA ALA A 449 2.40 -15.11 34.08
C ALA A 449 3.76 -14.43 33.77
N LYS A 450 4.54 -14.98 32.83
CA LYS A 450 5.75 -14.32 32.26
C LYS A 450 5.42 -13.28 31.18
N GLY A 451 4.15 -12.91 31.00
CA GLY A 451 3.70 -11.85 30.12
C GLY A 451 3.56 -12.22 28.64
N LEU A 452 3.64 -13.50 28.26
CA LEU A 452 3.42 -13.92 26.87
C LEU A 452 1.94 -13.74 26.49
N LYS A 453 1.68 -12.95 25.43
CA LYS A 453 0.31 -12.71 24.95
C LYS A 453 -0.13 -13.80 23.97
N SER A 454 -1.25 -14.45 24.27
CA SER A 454 -1.94 -15.43 23.42
C SER A 454 -2.46 -14.80 22.12
N LEU A 455 -2.10 -15.37 20.97
CA LEU A 455 -2.66 -14.96 19.68
C LEU A 455 -4.15 -15.31 19.58
N LEU A 456 -4.53 -16.50 20.06
CA LEU A 456 -5.91 -16.96 20.01
C LEU A 456 -6.84 -16.07 20.84
N SER A 457 -6.45 -15.73 22.08
CA SER A 457 -7.27 -14.88 22.96
C SER A 457 -7.47 -13.50 22.33
N ARG A 458 -6.37 -12.87 21.89
CA ARG A 458 -6.43 -11.56 21.23
C ARG A 458 -7.20 -11.58 19.90
N TYR A 459 -7.22 -12.71 19.19
CA TYR A 459 -8.00 -12.87 17.95
C TYR A 459 -9.49 -12.95 18.22
N LEU A 460 -9.88 -13.61 19.32
CA LEU A 460 -11.28 -13.67 19.75
C LEU A 460 -11.75 -12.31 20.26
N GLU A 461 -10.96 -11.62 21.11
CA GLU A 461 -11.22 -10.22 21.52
C GLU A 461 -11.43 -9.29 20.31
N LEU A 462 -10.55 -9.35 19.31
CA LEU A 462 -10.62 -8.50 18.10
C LEU A 462 -11.76 -8.86 17.13
N ARG A 463 -12.51 -9.93 17.41
CA ARG A 463 -13.63 -10.43 16.59
C ARG A 463 -14.96 -10.51 17.33
N GLN A 464 -14.97 -10.37 18.66
CA GLN A 464 -16.21 -10.09 19.38
C GLN A 464 -16.75 -8.74 18.89
N PRO A 465 -18.04 -8.63 18.55
CA PRO A 465 -18.64 -7.32 18.36
C PRO A 465 -18.57 -6.57 19.69
N TYR A 466 -18.13 -5.32 19.67
CA TYR A 466 -18.32 -4.42 20.80
C TYR A 466 -19.83 -4.16 20.94
N GLY A 467 -20.49 -4.85 21.89
CA GLY A 467 -21.91 -4.64 22.21
C GLY A 467 -22.76 -5.92 22.31
N THR A 468 -22.61 -6.65 23.41
CA THR A 468 -23.74 -7.27 24.15
C THR A 468 -23.37 -7.22 25.64
N ALA A 469 -23.54 -6.03 26.22
CA ALA A 469 -23.52 -5.73 27.64
C ALA A 469 -24.49 -4.55 27.84
#